data_AF-A0A7C4FSS0-F1
#
_entry.id   AF-A0A7C4FSS0-F1
#
_cell.length_a   1.000
_cell.length_b   1.000
_cell.length_c   1.000
_cell.angle_alpha   90.00
_cell.angle_beta   90.00
_cell.angle_gamma   90.00
#
_symmetry.space_group_name_H-M   'P 1'
#
loop_
_entity.id
_entity.type
_entity.pdbx_description
1 polymer ?
#
loop_
_entity_poly.entity_id
_entity_poly.type
_entity_poly.pdbx_seq_one_letter_code
_entity_poly.pdbx_strand_id
1 'polypeptide(L)' 'MRYFDFEKIAQEAGISADKLDELCQVIRKEFPDDDMMYELHVLRACMAVRDGYIELGDALDVELIVNEN' A
#
# COMPACT_ATOMS: atom_id res chain seq x y z
N MET A 1 15.43 -8.94 1.77
CA MET A 1 14.54 -10.12 1.79
C MET A 1 13.15 -9.56 1.78
N ARG A 2 12.25 -10.02 0.88
CA ARG A 2 10.86 -9.55 0.89
C ARG A 2 10.03 -10.44 1.81
N TYR A 3 9.23 -9.83 2.66
CA TYR A 3 8.30 -10.48 3.57
C TYR A 3 6.95 -10.76 2.89
N PHE A 4 6.51 -9.88 1.98
CA PHE A 4 5.20 -9.97 1.35
C PHE A 4 5.26 -9.78 -0.18
N ASP A 5 4.39 -10.51 -0.88
CA ASP A 5 4.18 -10.36 -2.33
C ASP A 5 2.97 -9.45 -2.61
N PHE A 6 3.17 -8.16 -2.33
CA PHE A 6 2.13 -7.14 -2.57
C PHE A 6 1.94 -6.82 -4.06
N GLU A 7 2.92 -7.15 -4.93
CA GLU A 7 2.83 -6.94 -6.37
C GLU A 7 1.74 -7.81 -6.99
N LYS A 8 1.67 -9.08 -6.56
CA LYS A 8 0.58 -9.96 -6.99
C LYS A 8 -0.79 -9.38 -6.61
N ILE A 9 -0.94 -8.87 -5.39
CA ILE A 9 -2.21 -8.30 -4.94
C ILE A 9 -2.53 -7.00 -5.68
N ALA A 10 -1.53 -6.16 -5.96
CA ALA A 10 -1.70 -4.96 -6.76
C ALA A 10 -2.21 -5.28 -8.17
N GLN A 11 -1.69 -6.34 -8.80
CA GLN A 11 -2.18 -6.83 -10.09
C GLN A 11 -3.63 -7.32 -10.00
N GLU A 12 -3.98 -8.09 -8.97
CA GLU A 12 -5.36 -8.54 -8.72
C GLU A 12 -6.31 -7.36 -8.47
N ALA A 13 -5.82 -6.28 -7.87
CA ALA A 13 -6.54 -5.05 -7.62
C ALA A 13 -6.68 -4.14 -8.87
N GLY A 14 -6.02 -4.50 -9.99
CA GLY A 14 -5.98 -3.66 -11.19
C GLY A 14 -5.14 -2.38 -11.02
N ILE A 15 -4.26 -2.32 -10.02
CA ILE A 15 -3.34 -1.21 -9.78
C ILE A 15 -2.21 -1.32 -10.80
N SER A 16 -2.02 -0.26 -11.60
CA SER A 16 -0.95 -0.18 -12.57
C SER A 16 0.42 0.01 -11.88
N ALA A 17 1.50 -0.39 -12.54
CA ALA A 17 2.84 -0.38 -11.94
C ALA A 17 3.31 1.03 -11.52
N ASP A 18 2.96 2.06 -12.27
CA ASP A 18 3.24 3.47 -11.95
C ASP A 18 2.51 3.91 -10.68
N LYS A 19 1.25 3.49 -10.49
CA LYS A 19 0.48 3.80 -9.29
C LYS A 19 0.93 3.00 -8.08
N LEU A 20 1.37 1.76 -8.30
CA LEU A 20 1.98 0.95 -7.24
C LEU A 20 3.29 1.58 -6.76
N ASP A 21 4.13 2.10 -7.68
CA ASP A 21 5.36 2.79 -7.32
C ASP A 21 5.08 4.06 -6.51
N GLU A 22 4.07 4.85 -6.90
CA GLU A 22 3.61 6.02 -6.15
C GLU A 22 3.17 5.65 -4.72
N LEU A 23 2.35 4.60 -4.59
CA LEU A 23 1.91 4.07 -3.30
C LEU A 23 3.09 3.61 -2.43
N CYS A 24 4.06 2.92 -3.03
CA CYS A 24 5.28 2.51 -2.35
C CYS A 24 6.07 3.72 -1.83
N GLN A 25 6.21 4.77 -2.65
CA GLN A 25 6.92 5.99 -2.25
C GLN A 25 6.22 6.74 -1.11
N VAL A 26 4.89 6.78 -1.11
CA VAL A 26 4.10 7.38 -0.02
C VAL A 26 4.33 6.61 1.28
N ILE A 27 4.11 5.29 1.27
CA ILE A 27 4.20 4.45 2.47
C ILE A 27 5.66 4.36 2.97
N ARG A 28 6.66 4.39 2.08
CA ARG A 28 8.08 4.36 2.51
C ARG A 28 8.47 5.59 3.33
N LYS A 29 7.80 6.73 3.16
CA LYS A 29 8.05 7.92 4.00
C LYS A 29 7.62 7.70 5.45
N GLU A 30 6.61 6.87 5.69
CA GLU A 30 6.13 6.53 7.05
C GLU A 30 7.04 5.48 7.72
N PHE A 31 7.64 4.59 6.94
CA PHE A 31 8.52 3.52 7.42
C PHE A 31 9.90 3.53 6.71
N PRO A 32 10.74 4.56 6.88
CA PRO A 32 11.96 4.73 6.09
C PRO A 32 12.99 3.62 6.23
N ASP A 33 13.02 2.95 7.39
CA ASP A 33 14.01 1.91 7.74
C ASP A 33 13.35 0.59 8.20
N ASP A 34 12.02 0.52 8.25
CA ASP A 34 11.28 -0.70 8.64
C ASP A 34 10.66 -1.35 7.41
N ASP A 35 11.42 -2.24 6.78
CA ASP A 35 11.01 -2.95 5.56
C ASP A 35 9.76 -3.81 5.79
N MET A 36 9.62 -4.40 6.97
CA MET A 36 8.49 -5.28 7.27
C MET A 36 7.19 -4.47 7.39
N MET A 37 7.21 -3.36 8.12
CA MET A 37 6.05 -2.47 8.24
C MET A 37 5.71 -1.79 6.93
N TYR A 38 6.72 -1.35 6.17
CA TYR A 38 6.55 -0.83 4.82
C TYR A 38 5.80 -1.84 3.93
N GLU A 39 6.33 -3.06 3.79
CA GLU A 39 5.73 -4.06 2.88
C GLU A 39 4.33 -4.49 3.33
N LEU A 40 4.10 -4.58 4.65
CA LEU A 40 2.78 -4.90 5.20
C LEU A 40 1.74 -3.82 4.87
N HIS A 41 2.10 -2.54 4.96
CA HIS A 41 1.17 -1.45 4.66
C HIS A 41 0.86 -1.37 3.17
N VAL A 42 1.86 -1.57 2.30
CA VAL A 42 1.62 -1.66 0.85
C VAL A 42 0.66 -2.81 0.53
N LEU A 43 0.87 -3.99 1.14
CA LEU A 43 -0.02 -5.13 0.97
C LEU A 43 -1.45 -4.81 1.42
N ARG A 44 -1.63 -4.22 2.61
CA ARG A 44 -2.94 -3.88 3.16
C ARG A 44 -3.68 -2.85 2.30
N ALA A 45 -2.98 -1.84 1.80
CA ALA A 45 -3.56 -0.86 0.88
C ALA A 45 -4.03 -1.53 -0.42
N CYS A 46 -3.20 -2.40 -1.02
CA CYS A 46 -3.59 -3.15 -2.22
C CYS A 46 -4.81 -4.05 -1.97
N MET A 47 -4.87 -4.73 -0.82
CA MET A 47 -6.03 -5.53 -0.43
C MET A 47 -7.28 -4.68 -0.24
N ALA A 48 -7.15 -3.51 0.39
CA ALA A 48 -8.26 -2.59 0.61
C ALA A 48 -8.86 -2.08 -0.70
N VAL A 49 -8.01 -1.74 -1.68
CA VAL A 49 -8.43 -1.36 -3.04
C VAL A 49 -9.08 -2.55 -3.77
N ARG A 50 -8.45 -3.73 -3.74
CA ARG A 50 -8.98 -4.95 -4.37
C ARG A 50 -10.38 -5.31 -3.88
N ASP A 51 -10.58 -5.24 -2.56
CA ASP A 51 -11.82 -5.64 -1.90
C ASP A 51 -12.87 -4.50 -1.92
N GLY A 52 -12.54 -3.33 -2.49
CA GLY A 52 -13.45 -2.20 -2.67
C GLY A 52 -13.74 -1.42 -1.38
N TYR A 53 -12.88 -1.52 -0.36
CA TYR A 53 -13.01 -0.77 0.88
C TYR A 53 -12.60 0.70 0.72
N ILE A 54 -11.65 0.98 -0.19
CA ILE A 54 -11.16 2.33 -0.50
C ILE A 54 -10.92 2.46 -2.01
N GLU A 55 -10.93 3.69 -2.53
CA GLU A 55 -10.43 3.95 -3.88
C GLU A 55 -8.90 4.11 -3.88
N LEU A 56 -8.24 3.84 -5.01
CA LEU A 56 -6.79 4.00 -5.13
C LEU A 56 -6.34 5.46 -4.90
N GLY A 57 -7.19 6.44 -5.23
CA GLY A 57 -6.93 7.85 -4.93
C GLY A 57 -6.78 8.10 -3.43
N ASP A 58 -7.71 7.58 -2.62
CA ASP A 58 -7.67 7.70 -1.17
C ASP A 58 -6.43 7.02 -0.57
N ALA A 59 -5.99 5.91 -1.18
CA ALA A 59 -4.77 5.19 -0.78
C ALA A 59 -3.47 5.93 -1.12
N LEU A 60 -3.50 6.88 -2.06
CA LEU A 60 -2.35 7.72 -2.42
C LEU A 60 -2.32 9.02 -1.61
N ASP A 61 -3.49 9.45 -1.11
CA ASP A 61 -3.66 10.64 -0.27
C ASP A 61 -3.42 10.37 1.23
N VAL A 62 -2.68 9.32 1.60
CA VAL A 62 -2.58 8.85 2.98
C VAL A 62 -1.85 9.86 3.89
N GLU A 63 -2.68 10.68 4.53
CA GLU A 63 -2.66 11.07 5.95
C GLU A 63 -3.45 10.06 6.83
N LEU A 64 -3.90 8.94 6.26
CA LEU A 64 -5.03 8.14 6.75
C LEU A 64 -4.70 6.71 7.19
N ILE A 65 -3.65 6.45 7.98
CA ILE A 65 -3.61 5.27 8.87
C ILE A 65 -2.86 5.59 10.18
N VAL A 66 -3.28 6.64 10.91
CA VAL A 66 -2.88 6.83 12.32
C VAL A 66 -4.08 7.23 13.17
N ASN A 67 -5.16 6.45 13.14
CA ASN A 67 -6.24 6.56 14.14
C ASN A 67 -6.95 5.21 14.29
N GLU A 68 -6.26 4.23 14.88
CA GLU A 68 -6.95 3.21 15.68
C GLU A 68 -6.73 3.58 17.15
N ASN A 69 -7.79 4.07 17.80
CA ASN A 69 -7.91 4.28 19.24
C ASN A 69 -7.85 2.95 20.01
#